data_AF-A0A3D8I0S7-F1
#
_entry.id   AF-A0A3D8I0S7-F1
#
_cell.length_a   1.000
_cell.length_b   1.000
_cell.length_c   1.000
_cell.angle_alpha   90.00
_cell.angle_beta   90.00
_cell.angle_gamma   90.00
#
_symmetry.space_group_name_H-M   'P 1'
#
loop_
_entity.id
_entity.type
_entity.pdbx_description
1 polymer ?
#
loop_
_entity_poly.entity_id
_entity_poly.type
_entity_poly.pdbx_seq_one_letter_code
_entity_poly.pdbx_strand_id
1 'polypeptide(L)' 'MYFSYGGDMIGLQESSRHSNDINLHIKTQGYSDGEEVEIELETSANEIIVTRAIIQNNQAIIKNIKIREER' A
#
# COMPACT_ATOMS: atom_id res chain seq x y z
N MET A 1 -4.99 -7.96 -4.04
CA MET A 1 -4.55 -6.63 -3.58
C MET A 1 -5.79 -5.80 -3.30
N TYR A 2 -5.79 -4.99 -2.24
CA TYR A 2 -6.90 -4.07 -1.94
C TYR A 2 -6.40 -2.84 -1.18
N PHE A 3 -7.22 -1.79 -1.16
CA PHE A 3 -6.94 -0.54 -0.44
C PHE A 3 -7.83 -0.38 0.78
N SER A 4 -7.38 0.38 1.78
CA SER A 4 -8.17 0.68 2.98
C SER A 4 -7.84 2.06 3.56
N TYR A 5 -8.69 2.55 4.46
CA TYR A 5 -8.53 3.83 5.14
C TYR A 5 -8.07 3.74 6.59
N GLY A 6 -7.25 4.72 6.98
CA GLY A 6 -6.96 5.04 8.38
C GLY A 6 -6.28 3.92 9.16
N GLY A 7 -6.19 4.11 10.47
CA GLY A 7 -5.59 3.11 11.38
C GLY A 7 -6.41 1.81 11.48
N ASP A 8 -7.73 1.93 11.34
CA ASP A 8 -8.68 0.82 11.44
C ASP A 8 -8.73 -0.04 10.17
N MET A 9 -8.01 0.35 9.10
CA MET A 9 -7.89 -0.39 7.84
C MET A 9 -9.26 -0.74 7.23
N ILE A 10 -10.19 0.20 7.25
CA ILE A 10 -11.53 0.04 6.68
C ILE A 10 -11.40 -0.09 5.15
N GLY A 11 -11.82 -1.22 4.60
CA GLY A 11 -11.69 -1.52 3.17
C GLY A 11 -12.34 -0.48 2.26
N LEU A 12 -11.62 -0.08 1.22
CA LEU A 12 -12.11 0.81 0.17
C LEU A 12 -13.13 0.05 -0.69
N GLN A 13 -14.30 0.63 -0.94
CA GLN A 13 -15.35 -0.02 -1.74
C GLN A 13 -15.18 0.25 -3.24
N GLU A 14 -15.07 1.51 -3.66
CA GLU A 14 -15.01 1.85 -5.08
C GLU A 14 -13.99 2.96 -5.39
N SER A 15 -14.13 4.11 -4.73
CA SER A 15 -13.28 5.28 -4.99
C SER A 15 -12.63 5.80 -3.71
N SER A 16 -11.44 6.37 -3.87
CA SER A 16 -10.78 7.04 -2.78
C SER A 16 -11.15 8.53 -2.72
N ARG A 17 -11.44 9.03 -1.52
CA ARG A 17 -11.43 10.45 -1.16
C ARG A 17 -9.98 10.91 -0.98
N HIS A 18 -9.62 11.97 -1.69
CA HIS A 18 -8.30 12.60 -1.65
C HIS A 18 -7.86 13.09 -0.26
N SER A 19 -8.82 13.36 0.64
CA SER A 19 -8.54 13.91 1.97
C SER A 19 -7.99 12.90 2.98
N ASN A 20 -7.93 11.60 2.66
CA ASN A 20 -7.61 10.56 3.61
C ASN A 20 -6.44 9.69 3.13
N ASP A 21 -5.56 9.35 4.08
CA ASP A 21 -4.46 8.42 3.86
C ASP A 21 -4.96 7.02 3.49
N ILE A 22 -4.31 6.39 2.51
CA ILE A 22 -4.67 5.06 2.01
C ILE A 22 -3.61 4.05 2.46
N ASN A 23 -4.03 2.85 2.85
CA ASN A 23 -3.14 1.70 3.02
C ASN A 23 -3.29 0.73 1.84
N LEU A 24 -2.18 0.19 1.38
CA LEU A 24 -2.11 -0.85 0.35
C LEU A 24 -1.89 -2.22 1.00
N HIS A 25 -2.77 -3.17 0.71
CA HIS A 25 -2.69 -4.56 1.18
C HIS A 25 -2.36 -5.50 0.03
N ILE A 26 -1.23 -6.19 0.14
CA ILE A 26 -0.76 -7.18 -0.83
C ILE A 26 -0.79 -8.55 -0.15
N LYS A 27 -1.61 -9.45 -0.70
CA LYS A 27 -1.61 -10.86 -0.30
C LYS A 27 -0.51 -11.58 -1.07
N THR A 28 0.42 -12.21 -0.36
CA THR A 28 1.56 -12.91 -0.94
C THR A 28 1.41 -14.41 -0.79
N GLN A 29 2.17 -15.18 -1.56
CA GLN A 29 2.27 -16.63 -1.47
C GLN A 29 3.73 -17.03 -1.68
N GLY A 30 4.17 -18.08 -1.00
CA GLY A 30 5.56 -18.57 -1.10
C GLY A 30 6.58 -17.75 -0.32
N TYR A 31 6.13 -16.78 0.48
CA TYR A 31 6.97 -16.02 1.41
C TYR A 31 6.72 -16.47 2.85
N SER A 32 7.77 -16.45 3.66
CA SER A 32 7.76 -16.68 5.09
C SER A 32 7.59 -15.37 5.85
N ASP A 33 7.04 -15.46 7.06
CA ASP A 33 6.96 -14.31 7.95
C ASP A 33 8.36 -13.81 8.31
N GLY A 34 8.54 -12.48 8.25
CA GLY A 34 9.82 -11.81 8.47
C GLY A 34 10.63 -11.57 7.19
N GLU A 35 10.25 -12.16 6.05
CA GLU A 35 10.88 -11.83 4.77
C GLU A 35 10.55 -10.39 4.33
N GLU A 36 11.51 -9.73 3.69
CA GLU A 36 11.33 -8.41 3.10
C GLU A 36 11.04 -8.55 1.60
N VAL A 37 10.04 -7.82 1.13
CA VAL A 37 9.76 -7.66 -0.30
C VAL A 37 9.95 -6.22 -0.70
N GLU A 38 10.60 -6.01 -1.85
CA GLU A 38 10.66 -4.71 -2.52
C GLU A 38 9.47 -4.58 -3.46
N ILE A 39 8.83 -3.42 -3.44
CA ILE A 39 7.60 -3.13 -4.15
C ILE A 39 7.84 -1.87 -4.97
N GLU A 40 7.67 -1.98 -6.28
CA GLU A 40 7.70 -0.88 -7.22
C GLU A 40 6.26 -0.44 -7.54
N LEU A 41 5.98 0.84 -7.38
CA LEU A 41 4.70 1.46 -7.71
C LEU A 41 4.93 2.47 -8.83
N GLU A 42 4.30 2.25 -9.97
CA GLU A 42 4.30 3.18 -11.09
C GLU A 42 3.03 4.03 -11.05
N THR A 43 3.20 5.36 -11.10
CA THR A 43 2.06 6.29 -11.18
C THR A 43 1.63 6.51 -12.62
N SER A 44 0.43 7.03 -12.84
CA SER A 44 -0.03 7.43 -14.18
C SER A 44 0.80 8.57 -14.81
N ALA A 45 1.65 9.23 -14.03
CA ALA A 45 2.61 10.22 -14.51
C ALA A 45 3.97 9.59 -14.86
N ASN A 46 4.07 8.25 -14.87
CA ASN A 46 5.29 7.46 -15.06
C ASN A 46 6.36 7.72 -13.98
N GLU A 47 5.95 8.13 -12.78
CA GLU A 47 6.86 8.22 -11.64
C GLU A 47 6.96 6.86 -10.97
N ILE A 48 8.18 6.47 -10.60
CA ILE A 48 8.46 5.22 -9.92
C ILE A 48 8.70 5.50 -8.43
N ILE A 49 7.90 4.85 -7.58
CA ILE A 49 8.06 4.85 -6.14
C ILE A 49 8.46 3.44 -5.70
N VAL A 50 9.67 3.31 -5.14
CA VAL A 50 10.15 2.04 -4.59
C VAL A 50 9.98 2.05 -3.07
N THR A 51 9.40 1.00 -2.52
CA THR A 51 9.25 0.81 -1.09
C THR A 51 9.49 -0.65 -0.69
N ARG A 52 9.57 -0.90 0.61
CA ARG A 52 9.81 -2.24 1.17
C ARG A 52 8.79 -2.54 2.24
N ALA A 53 8.38 -3.80 2.32
CA ALA A 53 7.47 -4.28 3.33
C ALA A 53 7.92 -5.63 3.87
N ILE A 54 7.72 -5.83 5.17
CA ILE A 54 7.95 -7.11 5.82
C ILE A 54 6.69 -7.95 5.73
N ILE A 55 6.85 -9.20 5.33
CA ILE A 55 5.79 -10.19 5.26
C ILE A 55 5.38 -10.60 6.67
N GLN A 56 4.08 -10.55 6.93
CA GLN A 56 3.44 -11.02 8.16
C GLN A 56 2.10 -11.66 7.81
N ASN A 57 1.88 -12.90 8.24
CA ASN A 57 0.66 -13.66 7.96
C ASN A 57 0.28 -13.67 6.47
N ASN A 58 1.27 -13.92 5.59
CA ASN A 58 1.13 -13.90 4.13
C ASN A 58 0.68 -12.54 3.55
N GLN A 59 0.99 -11.44 4.23
CA GLN A 59 0.61 -10.10 3.80
C GLN A 59 1.79 -9.13 3.91
N ALA A 60 1.89 -8.25 2.92
CA ALA A 60 2.63 -6.99 2.99
C ALA A 60 1.63 -5.85 3.05
N ILE A 61 1.78 -4.96 4.04
CA ILE A 61 0.91 -3.80 4.21
C ILE A 61 1.76 -2.53 4.24
N ILE A 62 1.54 -1.66 3.26
CA ILE A 62 2.13 -0.32 3.22
C ILE A 62 1.07 0.64 3.72
N LYS A 63 1.34 1.31 4.85
CA LYS A 63 0.40 2.24 5.49
C LYS A 63 0.68 3.67 5.11
N ASN A 64 -0.35 4.51 5.23
CA ASN A 64 -0.25 5.97 5.12
C ASN A 64 0.32 6.46 3.78
N ILE A 65 -0.09 5.85 2.67
CA ILE A 65 0.21 6.35 1.33
C ILE A 65 -0.60 7.63 1.12
N LYS A 66 0.11 8.72 0.77
CA LYS A 66 -0.48 10.04 0.52
C LYS A 66 0.05 10.59 -0.80
N ILE A 67 -0.82 11.23 -1.56
CA ILE A 67 -0.41 12.08 -2.68
C ILE A 67 -0.08 13.46 -2.09
N ARG A 68 1.12 13.97 -2.35
CA ARG A 68 1.45 15.37 -2.04
C ARG A 68 1.15 16.20 -3.28
N GLU A 69 0.35 17.24 -3.12
CA GLU A 69 0.29 18.31 -4.09
C GLU A 69 1.41 19.31 -3.77
N GLU A 70 2.26 19.61 -4.75
CA GLU A 70 3.16 20.76 -4.65
C GLU A 70 2.32 22.04 -4.74
N ARG A 71 2.45 22.92 -3.75
CA ARG A 71 1.83 24.26 -3.73
C ARG A 71 2.76 25.28 -4.36
#